data_AF-A0AAU4SHJ2-F1
#
_entry.id   AF-A0AAU4SHJ2-F1
#
_cell.length_a   1.000
_cell.length_b   1.000
_cell.length_c   1.000
_cell.angle_alpha   90.00
_cell.angle_beta   90.00
_cell.angle_gamma   90.00
#
_symmetry.space_group_name_H-M   'P 1'
#
loop_
_entity.id
_entity.type
_entity.pdbx_description
1 polymer ?
#
loop_
_entity_poly.entity_id
_entity_poly.type
_entity_poly.pdbx_seq_one_letter_code
_entity_poly.pdbx_strand_id
1 'polypeptide(L)'
;MGTASIPICLDKESVVVGRLMSGSGEEPVHVCDGTVFLEPMVRAGAPCGCPKARNDQMTASRLGTGPKPDVCLRFRLAEEPEVGLVSLISHSWQCFDSVRAALNAAADRDGVQWKLVLRNTAHTTRSGLVVSYAWPELVVAT
;
A
#
# COMPACT_ATOMS: atom_id res chain seq x y z
N MET A 1 -20.07 -13.17 5.93
CA MET A 1 -18.63 -13.42 5.80
C MET A 1 -17.91 -12.43 6.71
N GLY A 2 -17.17 -12.90 7.70
CA GLY A 2 -16.53 -12.04 8.70
C GLY A 2 -15.37 -11.23 8.09
N THR A 3 -15.24 -9.98 8.51
CA THR A 3 -14.01 -9.20 8.28
C THR A 3 -13.00 -9.63 9.35
N ALA A 4 -11.93 -10.32 8.96
CA ALA A 4 -10.85 -10.64 9.88
C ALA A 4 -10.04 -9.38 10.17
N SER A 5 -9.66 -9.18 11.42
CA SER A 5 -8.91 -7.98 11.80
C SER A 5 -8.07 -8.21 13.03
N ILE A 6 -6.86 -7.66 13.07
CA ILE A 6 -5.90 -7.85 14.15
C ILE A 6 -5.25 -6.53 14.54
N PRO A 7 -5.13 -6.20 15.83
CA PRO A 7 -4.37 -5.03 16.27
C PRO A 7 -2.88 -5.26 16.04
N ILE A 8 -2.19 -4.21 15.56
CA ILE A 8 -0.77 -4.27 15.20
C ILE A 8 -0.02 -3.05 15.73
N CYS A 9 1.27 -3.23 15.92
CA CYS A 9 2.22 -2.13 16.13
C CYS A 9 3.04 -1.96 14.85
N LEU A 10 2.85 -0.86 14.14
CA LEU A 10 3.64 -0.56 12.94
C LEU A 10 5.10 -0.29 13.32
N ASP A 11 6.00 -0.90 12.56
CA ASP A 11 7.41 -0.57 12.60
C ASP A 11 7.68 0.66 11.74
N LYS A 12 8.63 1.49 12.18
CA LYS A 12 9.08 2.71 11.48
C LYS A 12 9.67 2.44 10.10
N GLU A 13 10.12 1.22 9.84
CA GLU A 13 10.65 0.78 8.55
C GLU A 13 9.56 0.30 7.58
N SER A 14 8.28 0.53 7.87
CA SER A 14 7.20 0.29 6.92
C SER A 14 7.34 1.22 5.71
N VAL A 15 7.32 0.66 4.50
CA VAL A 15 7.51 1.38 3.24
C VAL A 15 6.23 1.33 2.42
N VAL A 16 5.80 2.47 1.91
CA VAL A 16 4.54 2.60 1.14
C VAL A 16 4.80 3.49 -0.05
N VAL A 17 5.07 2.88 -1.21
CA VAL A 17 5.53 3.60 -2.38
C VAL A 17 4.88 3.05 -3.66
N GLY A 18 4.87 3.85 -4.71
CA GLY A 18 4.69 3.38 -6.07
C GLY A 18 6.07 3.16 -6.69
N ARG A 19 6.31 1.99 -7.30
CA ARG A 19 7.54 1.69 -8.05
C ARG A 19 7.27 1.46 -9.53
N LEU A 20 8.07 2.09 -10.37
CA LEU A 20 8.20 1.72 -11.78
C LEU A 20 9.59 1.09 -11.98
N MET A 21 9.59 -0.12 -12.52
CA MET A 21 10.81 -0.81 -12.95
C MET A 21 11.10 -0.50 -14.41
N SER A 22 12.37 -0.37 -14.78
CA SER A 22 12.76 -0.27 -16.19
C SER A 22 12.90 -1.66 -16.79
N GLY A 23 11.99 -2.06 -17.67
CA GLY A 23 12.07 -3.33 -18.39
C GLY A 23 12.30 -4.53 -17.46
N SER A 24 13.38 -5.28 -17.70
CA SER A 24 13.81 -6.44 -16.91
C SER A 24 14.84 -6.11 -15.80
N GLY A 25 15.07 -4.84 -15.50
CA GLY A 25 16.07 -4.42 -14.50
C GLY A 25 15.63 -4.69 -13.06
N GLU A 26 16.63 -4.83 -12.17
CA GLU A 26 16.42 -5.06 -10.72
C GLU A 26 16.17 -3.77 -9.93
N GLU A 27 16.47 -2.60 -10.50
CA GLU A 27 16.31 -1.30 -9.83
C GLU A 27 15.13 -0.48 -10.37
N PRO A 28 14.35 0.17 -9.48
CA PRO A 28 13.26 1.04 -9.90
C PRO A 28 13.80 2.34 -10.51
N VAL A 29 13.28 2.72 -11.68
CA VAL A 29 13.59 4.01 -12.31
C VAL A 29 12.75 5.16 -11.79
N HIS A 30 11.70 4.84 -11.03
CA HIS A 30 10.82 5.81 -10.41
C HIS A 30 10.25 5.21 -9.13
N VAL A 31 10.55 5.83 -7.99
CA VAL A 31 9.86 5.55 -6.72
C VAL A 31 9.21 6.84 -6.26
N CYS A 32 7.90 6.82 -6.01
CA CYS A 32 7.13 8.00 -5.60
C CYS A 32 6.00 7.62 -4.65
N ASP A 33 5.42 8.60 -3.97
CA ASP A 33 4.16 8.46 -3.23
C ASP A 33 2.90 8.79 -4.07
N GLY A 34 3.12 9.01 -5.38
CA GLY A 34 2.12 9.48 -6.35
C GLY A 34 2.02 11.01 -6.45
N THR A 35 2.78 11.76 -5.65
CA THR A 35 2.86 13.22 -5.66
C THR A 35 4.29 13.69 -5.93
N VAL A 36 5.26 13.17 -5.17
CA VAL A 36 6.68 13.52 -5.27
C VAL A 36 7.56 12.28 -5.45
N PHE A 37 8.74 12.47 -6.03
CA PHE A 37 9.78 11.44 -6.03
C PHE A 37 10.26 11.16 -4.60
N LEU A 38 10.47 9.88 -4.32
CA LEU A 38 11.16 9.38 -3.13
C LEU A 38 12.55 8.84 -3.52
N GLU A 39 12.63 8.17 -4.67
CA GLU A 39 13.90 7.76 -5.29
C GLU A 39 13.88 8.02 -6.81
N PRO A 40 15.03 8.33 -7.44
CA PRO A 40 16.36 8.43 -6.82
C PRO A 40 16.50 9.66 -5.91
N MET A 41 17.35 9.58 -4.87
CA MET A 41 17.49 10.64 -3.85
C MET A 41 17.78 12.03 -4.45
N VAL A 42 18.49 12.09 -5.58
CA VAL A 42 18.79 13.35 -6.30
C VAL A 42 17.54 14.09 -6.80
N ARG A 43 16.38 13.41 -6.85
CA ARG A 43 15.09 13.98 -7.22
C ARG A 43 14.09 13.98 -6.06
N ALA A 44 14.47 13.51 -4.87
CA ALA A 44 13.54 13.38 -3.75
C ALA A 44 12.85 14.72 -3.43
N GLY A 45 11.53 14.67 -3.25
CA GLY A 45 10.68 15.85 -3.02
C GLY A 45 10.27 16.62 -4.28
N ALA A 46 10.88 16.38 -5.45
CA ALA A 46 10.45 16.99 -6.70
C ALA A 46 9.13 16.37 -7.20
N PRO A 47 8.27 17.11 -7.92
CA PRO A 47 7.06 16.55 -8.51
C PRO A 47 7.34 15.31 -9.37
N CYS A 48 6.61 14.22 -9.09
CA CYS A 48 6.87 12.94 -9.76
C CYS A 48 6.42 12.89 -11.22
N GLY A 49 5.43 13.71 -11.59
CA GLY A 49 4.81 13.70 -12.92
C GLY A 49 3.77 12.58 -13.10
N CYS A 50 3.50 11.76 -12.08
CA CYS A 50 2.40 10.81 -12.10
C CYS A 50 1.06 11.55 -12.25
N PRO A 51 0.09 10.96 -12.96
CA PRO A 51 -1.26 11.51 -13.02
C PRO A 51 -1.82 11.70 -11.61
N LYS A 52 -2.62 12.75 -11.39
CA LYS A 52 -3.24 13.01 -10.08
C LYS A 52 -4.45 12.12 -9.81
N ALA A 53 -5.17 11.74 -10.86
CA ALA A 53 -6.36 10.91 -10.72
C ALA A 53 -5.97 9.43 -10.61
N ARG A 54 -6.58 8.73 -9.64
CA ARG A 54 -6.34 7.30 -9.37
C ARG A 54 -6.52 6.41 -10.61
N ASN A 55 -7.57 6.64 -11.39
CA ASN A 55 -7.84 5.85 -12.58
C ASN A 55 -6.76 6.03 -13.65
N ASP A 56 -6.19 7.23 -13.75
CA ASP A 56 -5.12 7.52 -14.70
C ASP A 56 -3.80 6.91 -14.23
N GLN A 57 -3.51 6.94 -12.92
CA GLN A 57 -2.37 6.23 -12.32
C GLN A 57 -2.44 4.72 -12.60
N MET A 58 -3.61 4.12 -12.36
CA MET A 58 -3.86 2.70 -12.63
C MET A 58 -3.73 2.36 -14.12
N THR A 59 -4.15 3.27 -15.00
CA THR A 59 -4.04 3.10 -16.45
C THR A 59 -2.58 3.15 -16.88
N ALA A 60 -1.82 4.16 -16.43
CA ALA A 60 -0.38 4.27 -16.70
C ALA A 60 0.39 3.04 -16.17
N SER A 61 0.05 2.54 -14.98
CA SER A 61 0.70 1.35 -14.43
C SER A 61 0.41 0.07 -15.23
N ARG A 62 -0.81 -0.06 -15.78
CA ARG A 62 -1.18 -1.18 -16.65
C ARG A 62 -0.48 -1.12 -18.00
N LEU A 63 -0.26 0.10 -18.52
CA LEU A 63 0.52 0.35 -19.74
C LEU A 63 2.03 0.27 -19.53
N GLY A 64 2.50 0.09 -18.28
CA GLY A 64 3.93 0.04 -17.95
C GLY A 64 4.63 1.40 -18.04
N THR A 65 3.88 2.49 -18.13
CA THR A 65 4.40 3.87 -18.23
C THR A 65 4.33 4.62 -16.91
N GLY A 66 3.71 4.04 -15.88
CA GLY A 66 3.57 4.62 -14.56
C GLY A 66 3.86 3.62 -13.44
N PRO A 67 4.18 4.12 -12.22
CA PRO A 67 4.48 3.27 -11.08
C PRO A 67 3.31 2.35 -10.71
N LYS A 68 3.62 1.13 -10.32
CA LYS A 68 2.68 0.20 -9.69
C LYS A 68 2.75 0.35 -8.17
N PRO A 69 1.67 0.08 -7.44
CA PRO A 69 1.72 0.07 -5.99
C PRO A 69 2.71 -0.98 -5.47
N ASP A 70 3.51 -0.60 -4.49
CA ASP A 70 4.40 -1.47 -3.74
C ASP A 70 4.35 -1.09 -2.25
N VAL A 71 3.53 -1.84 -1.53
CA VAL A 71 3.31 -1.66 -0.10
C VAL A 71 4.06 -2.75 0.65
N CYS A 72 4.97 -2.36 1.53
CA CYS A 72 5.65 -3.23 2.48
C CYS A 72 5.36 -2.74 3.91
N LEU A 73 4.36 -3.33 4.55
CA LEU A 73 4.07 -3.06 5.96
C LEU A 73 4.91 -3.99 6.82
N ARG A 74 5.65 -3.41 7.77
CA ARG A 74 6.40 -4.17 8.78
C ARG A 74 5.75 -3.90 10.12
N PHE A 75 5.33 -4.94 10.83
CA PHE A 75 4.59 -4.78 12.07
C PHE A 75 4.78 -5.95 13.01
N ARG A 76 4.45 -5.74 14.28
CA ARG A 76 4.27 -6.81 15.28
C ARG A 76 2.79 -6.95 15.61
N LEU A 77 2.38 -8.14 16.02
CA LEU A 77 1.05 -8.34 16.58
C LEU A 77 1.00 -7.64 17.95
N ALA A 78 -0.03 -6.82 18.18
CA ALA A 78 -0.11 -6.06 19.43
C ALA A 78 -0.32 -6.97 20.65
N GLU A 79 -1.05 -8.09 20.46
CA GLU A 79 -1.38 -9.04 21.52
C GLU A 79 -0.30 -10.11 21.73
N GLU A 80 0.52 -10.41 20.70
CA GLU A 80 1.59 -11.43 20.74
C GLU A 80 2.89 -10.89 20.11
N PRO A 81 3.54 -9.88 20.71
CA PRO A 81 4.72 -9.24 20.13
C PRO A 81 5.94 -10.17 20.02
N GLU A 82 5.97 -11.27 20.77
CA GLU A 82 7.02 -12.30 20.79
C GLU A 82 7.06 -13.16 19.53
N VAL A 83 5.98 -13.20 18.75
CA VAL A 83 5.95 -13.83 17.41
C VAL A 83 6.94 -13.16 16.47
N GLY A 84 7.33 -11.92 16.78
CA GLY A 84 8.37 -11.19 16.08
C GLY A 84 7.81 -10.26 15.00
N LEU A 85 8.68 -9.83 14.10
CA LEU A 85 8.35 -8.88 13.06
C LEU A 85 7.75 -9.60 11.85
N VAL A 86 6.57 -9.16 11.44
CA VAL A 86 5.85 -9.63 10.26
C VAL A 86 6.03 -8.62 9.14
N SER A 87 6.29 -9.11 7.93
CA SER A 87 6.31 -8.30 6.71
C SER A 87 5.15 -8.70 5.82
N LEU A 88 4.28 -7.74 5.49
CA LEU A 88 3.21 -7.88 4.51
C LEU A 88 3.57 -7.09 3.26
N ILE A 89 3.57 -7.78 2.11
CA ILE A 89 3.81 -7.18 0.80
C ILE A 89 2.50 -7.19 0.01
N SER A 90 2.12 -6.04 -0.54
CA SER A 90 0.93 -5.91 -1.39
C SER A 90 1.16 -4.96 -2.56
N HIS A 91 0.72 -5.39 -3.75
CA HIS A 91 0.67 -4.55 -4.95
C HIS A 91 -0.77 -4.08 -5.27
N SER A 92 -1.68 -4.22 -4.31
CA SER A 92 -3.08 -3.78 -4.45
C SER A 92 -3.18 -2.26 -4.37
N TRP A 93 -3.90 -1.67 -5.33
CA TRP A 93 -4.27 -0.25 -5.27
C TRP A 93 -5.12 0.08 -4.04
N GLN A 94 -6.03 -0.81 -3.65
CA GLN A 94 -6.86 -0.63 -2.45
C GLN A 94 -6.00 -0.57 -1.19
N CYS A 95 -5.03 -1.48 -1.06
CA CYS A 95 -4.09 -1.47 0.06
C CYS A 95 -3.25 -0.19 0.09
N PHE A 96 -2.68 0.19 -1.06
CA PHE A 96 -1.86 1.40 -1.18
C PHE A 96 -2.61 2.67 -0.78
N ASP A 97 -3.84 2.83 -1.27
CA ASP A 97 -4.67 3.99 -0.92
C ASP A 97 -5.04 3.99 0.55
N SER A 98 -5.43 2.84 1.11
CA SER A 98 -5.78 2.69 2.52
C SER A 98 -4.61 3.07 3.43
N VAL A 99 -3.43 2.50 3.17
CA VAL A 99 -2.24 2.75 3.98
C VAL A 99 -1.81 4.21 3.89
N ARG A 100 -1.74 4.78 2.68
CA ARG A 100 -1.39 6.19 2.49
C ARG A 100 -2.34 7.12 3.23
N ALA A 101 -3.65 6.89 3.11
CA ALA A 101 -4.65 7.70 3.80
C ALA A 101 -4.50 7.59 5.32
N ALA A 102 -4.27 6.38 5.84
CA ALA A 102 -4.15 6.13 7.27
C ALA A 102 -2.87 6.76 7.86
N LEU A 103 -1.73 6.66 7.17
CA LEU A 103 -0.49 7.32 7.57
C LEU A 103 -0.61 8.85 7.54
N ASN A 104 -1.19 9.40 6.48
CA ASN A 104 -1.42 10.86 6.38
C ASN A 104 -2.31 11.38 7.51
N ALA A 105 -3.37 10.64 7.86
CA ALA A 105 -4.26 10.99 8.97
C ALA A 105 -3.60 10.88 10.36
N ALA A 106 -2.47 10.18 10.45
CA ALA A 106 -1.73 9.92 11.69
C ALA A 106 -0.41 10.71 11.79
N ALA A 107 -0.04 11.48 10.77
CA ALA A 107 1.29 12.10 10.65
C ALA A 107 1.70 12.93 11.87
N ASP A 108 0.73 13.62 12.50
CA ASP A 108 0.96 14.50 13.66
C ASP A 108 0.48 13.87 14.99
N ARG A 109 0.27 12.55 15.04
CA ARG A 109 -0.30 11.85 16.20
C ARG A 109 0.69 10.86 16.78
N ASP A 110 1.01 11.02 18.06
CA ASP A 110 1.76 10.03 18.82
C ASP A 110 0.86 8.92 19.38
N GLY A 111 1.43 7.74 19.60
CA GLY A 111 0.77 6.62 20.28
C GLY A 111 -0.41 6.01 19.51
N VAL A 112 -0.49 6.23 18.20
CA VAL A 112 -1.56 5.72 17.33
C VAL A 112 -1.62 4.20 17.41
N GLN A 113 -2.77 3.68 17.80
CA GLN A 113 -3.07 2.25 17.76
C GLN A 113 -3.49 1.89 16.34
N TRP A 114 -2.92 0.81 15.80
CA TRP A 114 -3.17 0.39 14.43
C TRP A 114 -3.90 -0.94 14.40
N LYS A 115 -4.65 -1.14 13.32
CA LYS A 115 -5.34 -2.39 13.06
C LYS A 115 -5.21 -2.75 11.59
N LEU A 116 -4.84 -3.99 11.33
CA LEU A 116 -4.82 -4.56 10.00
C LEU A 116 -6.13 -5.31 9.78
N VAL A 117 -6.83 -4.97 8.71
CA VAL A 117 -8.16 -5.49 8.39
C VAL A 117 -8.11 -6.17 7.04
N LEU A 118 -8.52 -7.44 6.97
CA LEU A 118 -8.65 -8.15 5.70
C LEU A 118 -10.07 -7.93 5.15
N ARG A 119 -10.19 -7.14 4.09
CA ARG A 119 -11.45 -6.94 3.38
C ARG A 119 -11.62 -8.02 2.34
N ASN A 120 -12.83 -8.58 2.29
CA ASN A 120 -13.24 -9.53 1.27
C ASN A 120 -14.34 -8.92 0.43
N THR A 121 -14.29 -9.15 -0.87
CA THR A 121 -15.38 -8.83 -1.77
C THR A 121 -15.53 -9.94 -2.79
N ALA A 122 -16.76 -10.12 -3.26
CA ALA A 122 -17.09 -11.09 -4.30
C ALA A 122 -17.62 -10.33 -5.51
N HIS A 123 -17.11 -10.68 -6.69
CA HIS A 123 -17.53 -10.10 -7.96
C HIS A 123 -17.99 -11.22 -8.87
N THR A 124 -19.15 -11.04 -9.47
CA THR A 124 -19.64 -11.94 -10.51
C THR A 124 -19.11 -11.45 -11.86
N THR A 125 -18.36 -12.28 -12.54
CA THR A 125 -17.84 -11.96 -13.88
C THR A 125 -18.99 -11.94 -14.90
N ARG A 126 -18.72 -11.43 -16.11
CA ARG A 126 -19.68 -11.49 -17.22
C ARG A 126 -20.11 -12.91 -17.59
N SER A 127 -19.30 -13.93 -17.27
CA SER A 127 -19.63 -15.34 -17.49
C SER A 127 -20.45 -15.98 -16.36
N GLY A 128 -20.81 -15.23 -15.32
CA GLY A 128 -21.55 -15.73 -14.16
C GLY A 128 -20.68 -16.38 -13.08
N LEU A 129 -19.35 -16.40 -13.24
CA LEU A 129 -18.44 -16.94 -12.23
C LEU A 129 -18.32 -15.97 -11.06
N VAL A 130 -18.53 -16.44 -9.84
CA VAL A 130 -18.28 -15.66 -8.62
C VAL A 130 -16.83 -15.80 -8.22
N VAL A 131 -16.10 -14.69 -8.22
CA VAL A 131 -14.70 -14.60 -7.80
C VAL A 131 -14.61 -13.77 -6.54
N SER A 132 -14.05 -14.36 -5.49
CA SER A 132 -13.77 -13.66 -4.22
C SER A 132 -12.31 -13.25 -4.17
N TYR A 133 -12.06 -12.00 -3.78
CA TYR A 133 -10.70 -11.53 -3.51
C TYR A 133 -10.65 -10.80 -2.17
N ALA A 134 -9.46 -10.84 -1.58
CA ALA A 134 -9.16 -10.23 -0.30
C ALA A 134 -8.05 -9.18 -0.48
N TRP A 135 -8.13 -8.07 0.25
CA TRP A 135 -7.00 -7.13 0.37
C TRP A 135 -6.85 -6.64 1.82
N PRO A 136 -5.62 -6.33 2.24
CA PRO A 136 -5.38 -5.71 3.53
C PRO A 136 -5.67 -4.21 3.48
N GLU A 137 -6.30 -3.71 4.54
CA GLU A 137 -6.48 -2.30 4.84
C GLU A 137 -5.85 -1.98 6.19
N LEU A 138 -5.10 -0.88 6.24
CA LEU A 138 -4.58 -0.32 7.47
C LEU A 138 -5.57 0.73 7.98
N VAL A 139 -5.97 0.61 9.24
CA VAL A 139 -6.86 1.58 9.88
C VAL A 139 -6.29 1.99 11.23
N VAL A 140 -6.57 3.24 11.61
CA VAL A 140 -6.35 3.69 12.99
C VAL A 140 -7.42 3.03 13.86
N ALA A 141 -7.00 2.35 14.92
CA ALA A 141 -7.91 1.85 15.94
C ALA A 141 -8.46 3.05 16.72
N THR A 142 -9.78 3.16 16.75
CA THR A 142 -10.53 4.11 17.58
C THR A 142 -10.61 3.62 19.02
#